data_AF-A0A8T2SHM3-F1
#
_entry.id   AF-A0A8T2SHM3-F1
#
_cell.length_a   1.000
_cell.length_b   1.000
_cell.length_c   1.000
_cell.angle_alpha   90.00
_cell.angle_beta   90.00
_cell.angle_gamma   90.00
#
_symmetry.space_group_name_H-M   'P 1'
#
loop_
_entity.id
_entity.type
_entity.pdbx_description
1 polymer ?
#
loop_
_entity_poly.entity_id
_entity_poly.type
_entity_poly.pdbx_seq_one_letter_code
_entity_poly.pdbx_strand_id
1 'polypeptide(L)'
;MRGFKERRHEYMSLMRVLQMVLSALLAGSLWWHSKTSTFRQLQDQEGLLFFMGVFWGYFPLFTALFTFPLERPILMKERATDMYRLSAYFMARTLSDLPIEIGLTIIFVVIVYLMANLRHGFLSFIYTILAVCLDVTASQGVGFCIGAAIMDVQKASTLASVIVLGFMLAGGYFIQNIPPFIGWVKYLSFQAHTYKILTYIQYEDAVNVRLHGDLANSVLALAVMVVAYRAIAYISLRRMKISV
;
A
#
# COMPACT_ATOMS: atom_id res chain seq x y z
N MET A 1 -4.30 15.01 23.41
CA MET A 1 -4.80 13.88 24.23
C MET A 1 -6.32 13.63 24.13
N ARG A 2 -7.17 14.60 23.76
CA ARG A 2 -8.62 14.35 23.48
C ARG A 2 -8.88 13.55 22.19
N GLY A 3 -8.08 13.73 21.14
CA GLY A 3 -8.26 12.98 19.87
C GLY A 3 -7.94 11.48 19.92
N PHE A 4 -7.25 10.99 20.97
CA PHE A 4 -6.82 9.60 21.10
C PHE A 4 -7.83 8.72 21.85
N LYS A 5 -8.78 9.33 22.59
CA LYS A 5 -9.76 8.63 23.42
C LYS A 5 -11.13 8.51 22.73
N GLU A 6 -11.56 9.52 21.96
CA GLU A 6 -12.84 9.51 21.23
C GLU A 6 -12.82 8.63 19.96
N ARG A 7 -11.68 8.50 19.27
CA ARG A 7 -11.59 7.75 18.00
C ARG A 7 -11.39 6.23 18.17
N ARG A 8 -11.18 5.75 19.40
CA ARG A 8 -10.79 4.35 19.65
C ARG A 8 -11.93 3.34 19.77
N HIS A 9 -13.13 3.69 20.26
CA HIS A 9 -13.82 2.66 21.05
C HIS A 9 -14.88 1.76 20.40
N GLU A 10 -15.69 2.14 19.40
CA GLU A 10 -16.86 1.27 19.10
C GLU A 10 -17.12 0.84 17.65
N TYR A 11 -16.53 1.45 16.61
CA TYR A 11 -16.87 1.05 15.22
C TYR A 11 -15.69 0.86 14.24
N MET A 12 -14.50 1.44 14.48
CA MET A 12 -13.43 1.50 13.46
C MET A 12 -12.19 0.62 13.69
N SER A 13 -12.15 -0.26 14.71
CA SER A 13 -11.14 -1.33 14.80
C SER A 13 -11.75 -2.69 14.45
N LEU A 14 -12.89 -3.04 15.06
CA LEU A 14 -13.52 -4.34 14.87
C LEU A 14 -14.06 -4.53 13.45
N MET A 15 -14.75 -3.54 12.88
CA MET A 15 -15.22 -3.64 11.49
C MET A 15 -14.07 -3.76 10.48
N ARG A 16 -12.97 -3.03 10.70
CA ARG A 16 -11.78 -3.10 9.84
C ARG A 16 -11.09 -4.45 9.97
N VAL A 17 -10.88 -4.94 11.19
CA VAL A 17 -10.31 -6.27 11.45
C VAL A 17 -11.19 -7.35 10.83
N LEU A 18 -12.49 -7.28 11.03
CA LEU A 18 -13.45 -8.25 10.49
C LEU A 18 -13.46 -8.22 8.96
N GLN A 19 -13.48 -7.04 8.33
CA GLN A 19 -13.36 -6.90 6.89
C GLN A 19 -12.05 -7.54 6.39
N MET A 20 -10.92 -7.27 7.05
CA MET A 20 -9.61 -7.85 6.68
C MET A 20 -9.57 -9.37 6.83
N VAL A 21 -10.09 -9.90 7.94
CA VAL A 21 -10.14 -11.34 8.19
C VAL A 21 -11.07 -12.02 7.19
N LEU A 22 -12.24 -11.45 6.90
CA LEU A 22 -13.14 -11.99 5.88
C LEU A 22 -12.50 -11.96 4.49
N SER A 23 -11.87 -10.85 4.10
CA SER A 23 -11.14 -10.78 2.82
C SER A 23 -9.98 -11.79 2.75
N ALA A 24 -9.25 -12.00 3.86
CA ALA A 24 -8.18 -12.98 3.94
C ALA A 24 -8.71 -14.43 3.82
N LEU A 25 -9.82 -14.76 4.48
CA LEU A 25 -10.46 -16.08 4.41
C LEU A 25 -11.06 -16.33 3.03
N LEU A 26 -11.66 -15.31 2.40
CA LEU A 26 -12.17 -15.41 1.04
C LEU A 26 -11.02 -15.63 0.05
N ALA A 27 -9.95 -14.84 0.12
CA ALA A 27 -8.77 -15.04 -0.72
C ALA A 27 -8.10 -16.41 -0.46
N GLY A 28 -7.91 -16.78 0.80
CA GLY A 28 -7.33 -18.07 1.18
C GLY A 28 -8.17 -19.27 0.75
N SER A 29 -9.50 -19.14 0.72
CA SER A 29 -10.39 -20.21 0.25
C SER A 29 -10.44 -20.33 -1.27
N LEU A 30 -10.40 -19.20 -2.00
CA LEU A 30 -10.34 -19.20 -3.47
C LEU A 30 -9.06 -19.84 -4.02
N TRP A 31 -7.92 -19.63 -3.36
CA TRP A 31 -6.62 -20.18 -3.75
C TRP A 31 -6.15 -21.35 -2.88
N TRP A 32 -7.10 -22.10 -2.30
CA TRP A 32 -6.81 -23.19 -1.37
C TRP A 32 -5.82 -24.21 -1.95
N HIS A 33 -4.71 -24.43 -1.23
CA HIS A 33 -3.65 -25.37 -1.62
C HIS A 33 -3.21 -25.23 -3.10
N SER A 34 -2.78 -24.03 -3.47
CA SER A 34 -2.29 -23.71 -4.80
C SER A 34 -1.11 -24.62 -5.18
N LYS A 35 -1.18 -25.19 -6.39
CA LYS A 35 -0.14 -26.05 -6.97
C LYS A 35 0.56 -25.32 -8.12
N THR A 36 1.76 -25.76 -8.49
CA THR A 36 2.54 -25.16 -9.59
C THR A 36 2.89 -26.16 -10.69
N SER A 37 2.24 -27.33 -10.70
CA SER A 37 2.58 -28.44 -11.58
C SER A 37 2.18 -28.21 -13.04
N THR A 38 1.14 -27.40 -13.28
CA THR A 38 0.64 -27.07 -14.61
C THR A 38 0.71 -25.55 -14.82
N PHE A 39 0.95 -25.11 -16.06
CA PHE A 39 0.96 -23.69 -16.44
C PHE A 39 -0.28 -22.91 -15.92
N ARG A 40 -1.47 -23.50 -16.02
CA ARG A 40 -2.70 -22.89 -15.49
C ARG A 40 -2.65 -22.66 -13.98
N GLN A 41 -2.12 -23.61 -13.23
CA GLN A 41 -2.03 -23.51 -11.77
C GLN A 41 -0.96 -22.49 -11.35
N LEU A 42 0.13 -22.40 -12.13
CA LEU A 42 1.13 -21.34 -11.98
C LEU A 42 0.50 -19.96 -12.18
N GLN A 43 -0.25 -19.78 -13.26
CA GLN A 43 -0.95 -18.53 -13.55
C GLN A 43 -1.97 -18.17 -12.45
N ASP A 44 -2.70 -19.16 -11.93
CA ASP A 44 -3.62 -18.95 -10.79
C ASP A 44 -2.84 -18.44 -9.55
N GLN A 45 -1.68 -19.01 -9.25
CA GLN A 45 -0.83 -18.57 -8.14
C GLN A 45 -0.23 -17.17 -8.37
N GLU A 46 0.18 -16.84 -9.60
CA GLU A 46 0.61 -15.48 -9.94
C GLU A 46 -0.52 -14.46 -9.76
N GLY A 47 -1.75 -14.86 -10.10
CA GLY A 47 -2.96 -14.07 -9.83
C GLY A 47 -3.17 -13.78 -8.34
N LEU A 48 -2.90 -14.75 -7.47
CA LEU A 48 -2.93 -14.55 -6.01
C LEU A 48 -1.88 -13.52 -5.56
N LEU A 49 -0.64 -13.65 -6.01
CA LEU A 49 0.43 -12.71 -5.66
C LEU A 49 0.10 -11.29 -6.13
N PHE A 50 -0.44 -11.17 -7.33
CA PHE A 50 -0.90 -9.89 -7.87
C PHE A 50 -2.06 -9.30 -7.06
N PHE A 51 -3.07 -10.13 -6.72
CA PHE A 51 -4.20 -9.72 -5.88
C PHE A 51 -3.75 -9.24 -4.51
N MET A 52 -2.80 -9.92 -3.85
CA MET A 52 -2.26 -9.49 -2.57
C MET A 52 -1.65 -8.09 -2.65
N GLY A 53 -0.86 -7.82 -3.69
CA GLY A 53 -0.32 -6.48 -3.94
C GLY A 53 -1.42 -5.45 -4.19
N VAL A 54 -2.40 -5.74 -5.05
CA VAL A 54 -3.47 -4.78 -5.38
C VAL A 54 -4.32 -4.45 -4.15
N PHE A 55 -4.68 -5.46 -3.36
CA PHE A 55 -5.51 -5.28 -2.16
C PHE A 55 -4.81 -4.35 -1.15
N TRP A 56 -3.53 -4.61 -0.87
CA TRP A 56 -2.71 -3.81 0.05
C TRP A 56 -2.18 -2.50 -0.54
N GLY A 57 -2.21 -2.36 -1.85
CA GLY A 57 -1.99 -1.12 -2.56
C GLY A 57 -3.17 -0.16 -2.45
N TYR A 58 -4.40 -0.66 -2.43
CA TYR A 58 -5.57 0.19 -2.54
C TYR A 58 -6.14 0.60 -1.19
N PHE A 59 -6.20 -0.34 -0.24
CA PHE A 59 -6.82 -0.10 1.05
C PHE A 59 -6.15 1.05 1.85
N PRO A 60 -4.81 1.08 2.02
CA PRO A 60 -4.11 2.18 2.69
C PRO A 60 -4.16 3.48 1.89
N LEU A 61 -4.10 3.41 0.56
CA LEU A 61 -4.18 4.58 -0.31
C LEU A 61 -5.48 5.36 -0.10
N PHE A 62 -6.63 4.69 -0.14
CA PHE A 62 -7.92 5.36 0.07
C PHE A 62 -8.11 5.84 1.51
N THR A 63 -7.59 5.10 2.49
CA THR A 63 -7.61 5.53 3.89
C THR A 63 -6.81 6.82 4.10
N ALA A 64 -5.62 6.90 3.51
CA ALA A 64 -4.76 8.09 3.56
C ALA A 64 -5.34 9.26 2.75
N LEU A 65 -5.96 8.98 1.60
CA LEU A 65 -6.55 9.99 0.72
C LEU A 65 -7.59 10.86 1.42
N PHE A 66 -8.47 10.26 2.21
CA PHE A 66 -9.54 11.00 2.87
C PHE A 66 -9.06 11.76 4.13
N THR A 67 -7.84 11.50 4.60
CA THR A 67 -7.35 12.07 5.85
C THR A 67 -7.30 13.61 5.82
N PHE A 68 -6.59 14.20 4.86
CA PHE A 68 -6.40 15.65 4.83
C PHE A 68 -7.65 16.44 4.42
N PRO A 69 -8.43 16.03 3.41
CA PRO A 69 -9.67 16.72 3.07
C PRO A 69 -10.67 16.77 4.23
N LEU A 70 -10.79 15.68 5.01
CA LEU A 70 -11.69 15.64 6.17
C LEU A 70 -11.17 16.43 7.37
N GLU A 71 -9.85 16.49 7.58
CA GLU A 71 -9.25 17.21 8.72
C GLU A 71 -8.92 18.68 8.41
N ARG A 72 -9.12 19.13 7.16
CA ARG A 72 -8.90 20.50 6.69
C ARG A 72 -9.45 21.60 7.62
N PRO A 73 -10.72 21.60 8.06
CA PRO A 73 -11.25 22.69 8.87
C PRO A 73 -10.54 22.81 10.23
N ILE A 74 -10.18 21.67 10.82
CA ILE A 74 -9.44 21.62 12.09
C ILE A 74 -8.02 22.14 11.87
N LEU A 75 -7.34 21.68 10.82
CA LEU A 75 -5.99 22.11 10.46
C LEU A 75 -5.88 23.62 10.19
N MET A 76 -6.88 24.21 9.53
CA MET A 76 -6.91 25.66 9.29
C MET A 76 -7.04 26.44 10.60
N LYS A 77 -7.89 25.97 11.52
CA LYS A 77 -8.09 26.60 12.84
C LYS A 77 -6.84 26.50 13.73
N GLU A 78 -6.19 25.34 13.75
CA GLU A 78 -4.97 25.12 14.55
C GLU A 78 -3.76 25.89 14.00
N ARG A 79 -3.65 26.05 12.67
CA ARG A 79 -2.63 26.92 12.07
C ARG A 79 -2.86 28.40 12.35
N ALA A 80 -4.11 28.86 12.35
CA ALA A 80 -4.43 30.26 12.61
C ALA A 80 -4.07 30.69 14.05
N THR A 81 -3.98 29.73 14.97
CA THR A 81 -3.66 29.96 16.38
C THR A 81 -2.21 29.63 16.72
N ASP A 82 -1.38 29.30 15.71
CA ASP A 82 0.03 28.87 15.82
C ASP A 82 0.29 27.78 16.89
N MET A 83 -0.75 26.99 17.22
CA MET A 83 -0.68 25.99 18.30
C MET A 83 0.10 24.73 17.89
N TYR A 84 0.17 24.41 16.58
CA TYR A 84 0.84 23.21 16.08
C TYR A 84 1.67 23.45 14.82
N ARG A 85 2.94 23.02 14.86
CA ARG A 85 3.80 22.94 13.67
C ARG A 85 3.27 21.86 12.73
N LEU A 86 3.12 22.20 11.45
CA LEU A 86 2.66 21.26 10.40
C LEU A 86 3.51 19.98 10.32
N SER A 87 4.82 20.11 10.51
CA SER A 87 5.74 18.96 10.51
C SER A 87 5.47 17.99 11.66
N ALA A 88 5.16 18.52 12.86
CA ALA A 88 4.82 17.69 14.01
C ALA A 88 3.49 16.96 13.79
N TYR A 89 2.48 17.63 13.22
CA TYR A 89 1.22 16.99 12.84
C TYR A 89 1.42 15.88 11.81
N PHE A 90 2.14 16.15 10.71
CA PHE A 90 2.35 15.16 9.64
C PHE A 90 3.14 13.93 10.14
N MET A 91 4.17 14.16 10.96
CA MET A 91 4.95 13.07 11.55
C MET A 91 4.12 12.25 12.53
N ALA A 92 3.38 12.91 13.43
CA ALA A 92 2.52 12.23 14.39
C ALA A 92 1.45 11.38 13.69
N ARG A 93 0.89 11.89 12.59
CA ARG A 93 -0.10 11.16 11.79
C ARG A 93 0.49 9.94 11.09
N THR A 94 1.66 10.10 10.47
CA THR A 94 2.35 8.98 9.81
C THR A 94 2.69 7.88 10.82
N LEU A 95 3.15 8.26 12.02
CA LEU A 95 3.52 7.30 13.07
C LEU A 95 2.31 6.65 13.76
N SER A 96 1.15 7.30 13.79
CA SER A 96 -0.05 6.74 14.42
C SER A 96 -0.73 5.67 13.57
N ASP A 97 -0.74 5.86 12.25
CA ASP A 97 -1.52 5.02 11.35
C ASP A 97 -0.74 3.76 10.93
N LEU A 98 0.57 3.89 10.75
CA LEU A 98 1.46 2.85 10.24
C LEU A 98 1.46 1.55 11.09
N PRO A 99 1.49 1.57 12.44
CA PRO A 99 1.48 0.34 13.23
C PRO A 99 0.20 -0.49 13.07
N ILE A 100 -0.94 0.19 12.90
CA ILE A 100 -2.24 -0.47 12.75
C ILE A 100 -2.34 -1.13 11.37
N GLU A 101 -1.94 -0.41 10.32
CA GLU A 101 -1.94 -0.94 8.95
C GLU A 101 -0.99 -2.13 8.80
N ILE A 102 0.23 -2.05 9.35
CA ILE A 102 1.19 -3.16 9.34
C ILE A 102 0.64 -4.36 10.10
N GLY A 103 0.04 -4.15 11.28
CA GLY A 103 -0.56 -5.24 12.06
C GLY A 103 -1.65 -5.99 11.29
N LEU A 104 -2.55 -5.27 10.62
CA LEU A 104 -3.59 -5.86 9.76
C LEU A 104 -2.98 -6.59 8.55
N THR A 105 -1.93 -6.03 7.96
CA THR A 105 -1.19 -6.61 6.83
C THR A 105 -0.60 -7.96 7.20
N ILE A 106 0.07 -8.04 8.34
CA ILE A 106 0.68 -9.28 8.83
C ILE A 106 -0.40 -10.36 9.03
N ILE A 107 -1.53 -10.03 9.66
CA ILE A 107 -2.62 -10.99 9.89
C ILE A 107 -3.15 -11.53 8.55
N PHE A 108 -3.41 -10.66 7.58
CA PHE A 108 -3.89 -11.06 6.26
C PHE A 108 -2.89 -11.98 5.54
N VAL A 109 -1.61 -11.58 5.49
CA VAL A 109 -0.57 -12.36 4.81
C VAL A 109 -0.39 -13.72 5.48
N VAL A 110 -0.40 -13.79 6.82
CA VAL A 110 -0.32 -15.06 7.56
C VAL A 110 -1.44 -16.02 7.14
N ILE A 111 -2.69 -15.56 7.12
CA ILE A 111 -3.86 -16.39 6.78
C ILE A 111 -3.75 -16.88 5.33
N VAL A 112 -3.54 -15.96 4.39
CA VAL A 112 -3.49 -16.30 2.95
C VAL A 112 -2.30 -17.20 2.64
N TYR A 113 -1.13 -16.95 3.22
CA TYR A 113 0.09 -17.73 3.00
C TYR A 113 -0.07 -19.19 3.42
N LEU A 114 -0.70 -19.41 4.59
CA LEU A 114 -0.96 -20.74 5.11
C LEU A 114 -2.05 -21.46 4.31
N MET A 115 -3.16 -20.80 4.00
CA MET A 115 -4.28 -21.43 3.26
C MET A 115 -3.93 -21.73 1.79
N ALA A 116 -3.20 -20.84 1.14
CA ALA A 116 -2.80 -21.01 -0.26
C ALA A 116 -1.64 -21.99 -0.43
N ASN A 117 -1.03 -22.46 0.66
CA ASN A 117 0.12 -23.34 0.66
C ASN A 117 1.29 -22.79 -0.17
N LEU A 118 1.58 -21.49 0.02
CA LEU A 118 2.74 -20.81 -0.60
C LEU A 118 4.05 -21.41 -0.06
N ARG A 119 5.19 -21.03 -0.66
CA ARG A 119 6.46 -21.75 -0.50
C ARG A 119 6.83 -21.99 0.97
N HIS A 120 7.15 -23.23 1.33
CA HIS A 120 7.55 -23.57 2.70
C HIS A 120 9.01 -23.18 2.98
N GLY A 121 9.24 -21.90 3.24
CA GLY A 121 10.53 -21.37 3.65
C GLY A 121 10.35 -20.21 4.60
N PHE A 122 10.98 -20.27 5.78
CA PHE A 122 10.87 -19.20 6.79
C PHE A 122 11.32 -17.85 6.23
N LEU A 123 12.42 -17.83 5.46
CA LEU A 123 12.90 -16.60 4.82
C LEU A 123 11.93 -16.09 3.75
N SER A 124 11.37 -16.96 2.90
CA SER A 124 10.38 -16.58 1.90
C SER A 124 9.12 -15.98 2.53
N PHE A 125 8.67 -16.55 3.64
CA PHE A 125 7.56 -16.01 4.42
C PHE A 125 7.85 -14.60 4.96
N ILE A 126 9.00 -14.41 5.62
CA ILE A 126 9.39 -13.10 6.16
C ILE A 126 9.58 -12.07 5.04
N TYR A 127 10.23 -12.44 3.93
CA TYR A 127 10.40 -11.53 2.79
C TYR A 127 9.06 -11.15 2.15
N THR A 128 8.10 -12.07 2.11
CA THR A 128 6.74 -11.78 1.61
C THR A 128 6.05 -10.75 2.50
N ILE A 129 6.11 -10.92 3.84
CA ILE A 129 5.56 -9.93 4.78
C ILE A 129 6.22 -8.56 4.59
N LEU A 130 7.55 -8.52 4.50
CA LEU A 130 8.29 -7.27 4.33
C LEU A 130 7.95 -6.57 3.01
N ALA A 131 7.83 -7.33 1.92
CA ALA A 131 7.45 -6.79 0.61
C ALA A 131 6.05 -6.14 0.64
N VAL A 132 5.06 -6.82 1.23
CA VAL A 132 3.70 -6.27 1.35
C VAL A 132 3.67 -5.09 2.33
N CYS A 133 4.45 -5.10 3.42
CA CYS A 133 4.53 -3.94 4.32
C CYS A 133 5.14 -2.71 3.64
N LEU A 134 6.14 -2.90 2.78
CA LEU A 134 6.71 -1.82 1.96
C LEU A 134 5.67 -1.27 0.98
N ASP A 135 4.91 -2.16 0.33
CA ASP A 135 3.81 -1.80 -0.57
C ASP A 135 2.77 -0.92 0.11
N VAL A 136 2.28 -1.35 1.28
CA VAL A 136 1.34 -0.59 2.13
C VAL A 136 1.88 0.80 2.47
N THR A 137 3.15 0.86 2.86
CA THR A 137 3.77 2.12 3.26
C THR A 137 3.95 3.07 2.06
N ALA A 138 4.21 2.53 0.86
CA ALA A 138 4.33 3.28 -0.38
C ALA A 138 2.97 3.80 -0.86
N SER A 139 1.96 2.93 -0.87
CA SER A 139 0.60 3.24 -1.32
C SER A 139 -0.09 4.28 -0.44
N GLN A 140 0.09 4.17 0.88
CA GLN A 140 -0.33 5.19 1.86
C GLN A 140 0.28 6.57 1.53
N GLY A 141 1.55 6.60 1.11
CA GLY A 141 2.24 7.82 0.70
C GLY A 141 1.58 8.48 -0.51
N VAL A 142 1.17 7.70 -1.52
CA VAL A 142 0.43 8.20 -2.69
C VAL A 142 -0.93 8.77 -2.27
N GLY A 143 -1.64 8.06 -1.38
CA GLY A 143 -2.91 8.54 -0.81
C GLY A 143 -2.75 9.89 -0.13
N PHE A 144 -1.70 10.05 0.69
CA PHE A 144 -1.37 11.33 1.30
C PHE A 144 -1.02 12.42 0.27
N CYS A 145 -0.31 12.09 -0.82
CA CYS A 145 -0.04 13.06 -1.88
C CYS A 145 -1.32 13.60 -2.51
N ILE A 146 -2.24 12.70 -2.89
CA ILE A 146 -3.49 13.05 -3.56
C ILE A 146 -4.39 13.84 -2.61
N GLY A 147 -4.56 13.37 -1.37
CA GLY A 147 -5.35 14.06 -0.35
C GLY A 147 -4.79 15.44 0.02
N ALA A 148 -3.46 15.60 -0.01
CA ALA A 148 -2.80 16.89 0.24
C ALA A 148 -2.89 17.85 -0.95
N ALA A 149 -2.88 17.32 -2.18
CA ALA A 149 -2.96 18.12 -3.40
C ALA A 149 -4.40 18.56 -3.72
N ILE A 150 -5.38 17.69 -3.45
CA ILE A 150 -6.79 17.90 -3.77
C ILE A 150 -7.60 17.86 -2.47
N MET A 151 -7.92 19.05 -1.95
CA MET A 151 -8.70 19.24 -0.72
C MET A 151 -10.22 19.13 -0.93
N ASP A 152 -10.62 18.18 -1.78
CA ASP A 152 -12.00 17.86 -2.14
C ASP A 152 -12.13 16.34 -2.28
N VAL A 153 -13.00 15.74 -1.46
CA VAL A 153 -13.13 14.27 -1.34
C VAL A 153 -13.55 13.63 -2.66
N GLN A 154 -14.49 14.24 -3.38
CA GLN A 154 -15.00 13.66 -4.63
C GLN A 154 -13.93 13.71 -5.71
N LYS A 155 -13.32 14.89 -5.93
CA LYS A 155 -12.27 15.06 -6.94
C LYS A 155 -11.03 14.21 -6.65
N ALA A 156 -10.62 14.13 -5.38
CA ALA A 156 -9.50 13.30 -4.97
C ALA A 156 -9.80 11.82 -5.23
N SER A 157 -11.00 11.35 -4.88
CA SER A 157 -11.39 9.95 -5.10
C SER A 157 -11.43 9.58 -6.58
N THR A 158 -11.96 10.44 -7.45
CA THR A 158 -11.96 10.21 -8.90
C THR A 158 -10.54 10.09 -9.45
N LEU A 159 -9.64 11.02 -9.07
CA LEU A 159 -8.25 10.97 -9.52
C LEU A 159 -7.54 9.71 -9.03
N ALA A 160 -7.72 9.36 -7.76
CA ALA A 160 -7.12 8.17 -7.18
C ALA A 160 -7.59 6.90 -7.89
N SER A 161 -8.88 6.75 -8.17
CA SER A 161 -9.41 5.60 -8.91
C SER A 161 -8.76 5.45 -10.29
N VAL A 162 -8.50 6.56 -11.01
CA VAL A 162 -7.81 6.53 -12.31
C VAL A 162 -6.35 6.08 -12.15
N ILE A 163 -5.63 6.62 -11.16
CA ILE A 163 -4.22 6.25 -10.89
C ILE A 163 -4.11 4.78 -10.51
N VAL A 164 -4.95 4.35 -9.58
CA VAL A 164 -5.11 2.98 -9.09
C VAL A 164 -5.35 2.02 -10.27
N LEU A 165 -6.34 2.31 -11.12
CA LEU A 165 -6.61 1.52 -12.32
C LEU A 165 -5.40 1.46 -13.27
N GLY A 166 -4.74 2.59 -13.50
CA GLY A 166 -3.54 2.65 -14.33
C GLY A 166 -2.40 1.79 -13.76
N PHE A 167 -2.18 1.82 -12.45
CA PHE A 167 -1.16 1.01 -11.78
C PHE A 167 -1.49 -0.48 -11.75
N MET A 168 -2.77 -0.86 -11.70
CA MET A 168 -3.17 -2.26 -11.85
C MET A 168 -2.94 -2.78 -13.26
N LEU A 169 -3.31 -2.02 -14.29
CA LEU A 169 -3.07 -2.43 -15.68
C LEU A 169 -1.57 -2.51 -16.00
N ALA A 170 -0.79 -1.54 -15.52
CA ALA A 170 0.66 -1.49 -15.67
C ALA A 170 1.43 -2.33 -14.62
N GLY A 171 0.73 -3.08 -13.77
CA GLY A 171 1.30 -3.80 -12.63
C GLY A 171 2.07 -5.07 -13.00
N GLY A 172 2.17 -5.41 -14.28
CA GLY A 172 2.99 -6.52 -14.81
C GLY A 172 2.27 -7.86 -14.98
N TYR A 173 1.09 -8.04 -14.35
CA TYR A 173 0.28 -9.25 -14.52
C TYR A 173 -0.57 -9.21 -15.80
N PHE A 174 -1.35 -8.13 -16.02
CA PHE A 174 -2.23 -8.03 -17.20
C PHE A 174 -1.48 -7.73 -18.49
N ILE A 175 -0.47 -6.86 -18.43
CA ILE A 175 0.29 -6.42 -19.59
C ILE A 175 1.78 -6.59 -19.27
N GLN A 176 2.41 -7.51 -19.98
CA GLN A 176 3.85 -7.75 -19.88
C GLN A 176 4.64 -6.84 -20.86
N ASN A 177 4.09 -6.62 -22.05
CA ASN A 177 4.71 -5.81 -23.11
C ASN A 177 4.05 -4.43 -23.16
N ILE A 178 4.55 -3.51 -22.33
CA ILE A 178 4.08 -2.12 -22.33
C ILE A 178 4.78 -1.37 -23.49
N PRO A 179 4.03 -0.67 -24.35
CA PRO A 179 4.63 0.13 -25.42
C PRO A 179 5.63 1.17 -24.88
N PRO A 180 6.73 1.48 -25.60
CA PRO A 180 7.79 2.36 -25.11
C PRO A 180 7.32 3.74 -24.66
N PHE A 181 6.27 4.28 -25.28
CA PHE A 181 5.74 5.61 -24.98
C PHE A 181 5.07 5.73 -23.60
N ILE A 182 4.53 4.63 -23.04
CA ILE A 182 3.92 4.58 -21.69
C ILE A 182 4.79 3.77 -20.70
N GLY A 183 5.92 3.22 -21.13
CA GLY A 183 6.79 2.38 -20.30
C GLY A 183 7.25 3.01 -18.98
N TRP A 184 7.27 4.35 -18.90
CA TRP A 184 7.61 5.09 -17.68
C TRP A 184 6.64 4.83 -16.51
N VAL A 185 5.37 4.50 -16.78
CA VAL A 185 4.34 4.26 -15.75
C VAL A 185 4.71 3.09 -14.84
N LYS A 186 5.37 2.06 -15.39
CA LYS A 186 5.84 0.90 -14.62
C LYS A 186 6.81 1.30 -13.52
N TYR A 187 7.67 2.29 -13.78
CA TYR A 187 8.65 2.75 -12.79
C TYR A 187 8.03 3.60 -11.69
N LEU A 188 6.88 4.23 -11.95
CA LEU A 188 6.12 5.00 -10.95
C LEU A 188 5.17 4.13 -10.14
N SER A 189 4.77 2.97 -10.68
CA SER A 189 3.82 2.06 -10.06
C SER A 189 4.48 1.26 -8.94
N PHE A 190 4.07 1.50 -7.69
CA PHE A 190 4.46 0.67 -6.55
C PHE A 190 4.00 -0.79 -6.77
N GLN A 191 2.81 -0.99 -7.37
CA GLN A 191 2.25 -2.30 -7.66
C GLN A 191 3.15 -3.15 -8.56
N ALA A 192 3.78 -2.53 -9.57
CA ALA A 192 4.66 -3.24 -10.49
C ALA A 192 5.94 -3.75 -9.79
N HIS A 193 6.50 -2.96 -8.88
CA HIS A 193 7.67 -3.37 -8.10
C HIS A 193 7.32 -4.44 -7.07
N THR A 194 6.20 -4.28 -6.37
CA THR A 194 5.71 -5.27 -5.39
C THR A 194 5.43 -6.61 -6.05
N TYR A 195 4.74 -6.62 -7.19
CA TYR A 195 4.48 -7.86 -7.92
C TYR A 195 5.78 -8.55 -8.35
N LYS A 196 6.77 -7.80 -8.89
CA LYS A 196 8.09 -8.35 -9.24
C LYS A 196 8.81 -8.96 -8.03
N ILE A 197 8.72 -8.33 -6.87
CA ILE A 197 9.35 -8.84 -5.63
C ILE A 197 8.64 -10.13 -5.16
N LEU A 198 7.31 -10.15 -5.16
CA LEU A 198 6.53 -11.30 -4.70
C LEU A 198 6.73 -12.53 -5.59
N THR A 199 6.72 -12.37 -6.92
CA THR A 199 6.97 -13.49 -7.84
C THR A 199 8.39 -14.01 -7.68
N TYR A 200 9.38 -13.13 -7.51
CA TYR A 200 10.76 -13.52 -7.27
C TYR A 200 10.92 -14.35 -5.98
N ILE A 201 10.35 -13.88 -4.85
CA ILE A 201 10.43 -14.59 -3.56
C ILE A 201 9.78 -15.99 -3.64
N GLN A 202 8.69 -16.10 -4.40
CA GLN A 202 7.90 -17.33 -4.50
C GLN A 202 8.57 -18.36 -5.41
N TYR A 203 9.10 -17.96 -6.57
CA TYR A 203 9.59 -18.89 -7.60
C TYR A 203 11.11 -19.04 -7.66
N GLU A 204 11.89 -18.07 -7.21
CA GLU A 204 13.34 -18.12 -7.28
C GLU A 204 13.94 -18.44 -5.90
N ASP A 205 15.02 -19.23 -5.84
CA ASP A 205 15.58 -19.69 -4.58
C ASP A 205 15.93 -18.54 -3.63
N ALA A 206 15.42 -18.60 -2.39
CA ALA A 206 15.58 -17.55 -1.38
C ALA A 206 17.05 -17.25 -1.03
N VAL A 207 17.98 -18.15 -1.39
CA VAL A 207 19.43 -17.99 -1.25
C VAL A 207 20.00 -17.04 -2.31
N ASN A 208 19.40 -16.97 -3.50
CA ASN A 208 19.80 -16.07 -4.60
C ASN A 208 19.20 -14.65 -4.49
N VAL A 209 18.24 -14.44 -3.58
CA VAL A 209 17.62 -13.14 -3.25
C VAL A 209 18.66 -12.07 -2.89
N ARG A 210 19.82 -12.46 -2.36
CA ARG A 210 20.90 -11.52 -1.98
C ARG A 210 21.82 -11.12 -3.14
N LEU A 211 21.71 -11.76 -4.30
CA LEU A 211 22.73 -11.68 -5.37
C LEU A 211 22.21 -11.10 -6.70
N HIS A 212 20.91 -10.89 -6.88
CA HIS A 212 20.37 -10.25 -8.10
C HIS A 212 20.12 -8.75 -7.90
N GLY A 213 20.93 -7.92 -8.57
CA GLY A 213 20.81 -6.45 -8.55
C GLY A 213 19.43 -5.93 -8.98
N ASP A 214 18.72 -6.71 -9.79
CA ASP A 214 17.40 -6.36 -10.32
C ASP A 214 16.26 -6.39 -9.30
N LEU A 215 16.41 -7.19 -8.23
CA LEU A 215 15.50 -7.21 -7.08
C LEU A 215 15.83 -6.08 -6.11
N ALA A 216 17.12 -5.89 -5.81
CA ALA A 216 17.59 -4.80 -4.96
C ALA A 216 17.14 -3.45 -5.51
N ASN A 217 17.15 -3.28 -6.83
CA ASN A 217 16.64 -2.09 -7.51
C ASN A 217 15.14 -1.85 -7.27
N SER A 218 14.30 -2.91 -7.30
CA SER A 218 12.86 -2.77 -7.04
C SER A 218 12.56 -2.48 -5.57
N VAL A 219 13.27 -3.12 -4.64
CA VAL A 219 13.15 -2.82 -3.20
C VAL A 219 13.60 -1.39 -2.92
N LEU A 220 14.73 -0.97 -3.49
CA LEU A 220 15.24 0.39 -3.38
C LEU A 220 14.26 1.40 -3.99
N ALA A 221 13.67 1.10 -5.15
CA ALA A 221 12.66 1.95 -5.79
C ALA A 221 11.45 2.14 -4.87
N LEU A 222 10.92 1.08 -4.26
CA LEU A 222 9.83 1.18 -3.29
C LEU A 222 10.23 2.01 -2.06
N ALA A 223 11.43 1.80 -1.52
CA ALA A 223 11.93 2.59 -0.39
C ALA A 223 12.06 4.08 -0.74
N VAL A 224 12.55 4.40 -1.94
CA VAL A 224 12.64 5.77 -2.45
C VAL A 224 11.24 6.37 -2.63
N MET A 225 10.29 5.62 -3.18
CA MET A 225 8.88 6.03 -3.33
C MET A 225 8.24 6.37 -1.98
N VAL A 226 8.46 5.54 -0.96
CA VAL A 226 7.97 5.74 0.41
C VAL A 226 8.36 7.12 0.95
N VAL A 227 9.61 7.54 0.71
CA VAL A 227 10.14 8.84 1.15
C VAL A 227 9.67 9.97 0.22
N ALA A 228 9.76 9.77 -1.09
CA ALA A 228 9.41 10.77 -2.10
C ALA A 228 7.95 11.18 -2.00
N TYR A 229 7.02 10.24 -1.88
CA TYR A 229 5.61 10.55 -1.74
C TYR A 229 5.30 11.29 -0.42
N ARG A 230 5.94 10.91 0.69
CA ARG A 230 5.75 11.65 1.96
C ARG A 230 6.30 13.07 1.87
N ALA A 231 7.43 13.27 1.20
CA ALA A 231 7.99 14.60 0.96
C ALA A 231 7.06 15.46 0.09
N ILE A 232 6.53 14.89 -1.01
CA ILE A 232 5.57 15.57 -1.89
C ILE A 232 4.30 15.94 -1.13
N ALA A 233 3.72 15.01 -0.36
CA ALA A 233 2.55 15.27 0.47
C ALA A 233 2.79 16.41 1.47
N TYR A 234 3.94 16.40 2.14
CA TYR A 234 4.32 17.46 3.08
C TYR A 234 4.48 18.83 2.39
N ILE A 235 5.13 18.88 1.23
CA ILE A 235 5.29 20.12 0.45
C ILE A 235 3.92 20.65 -0.01
N SER A 236 3.04 19.77 -0.50
CA SER A 236 1.67 20.11 -0.91
C SER A 236 0.86 20.69 0.26
N LEU A 237 0.92 20.07 1.44
CA LEU A 237 0.29 20.61 2.66
C LEU A 237 0.87 21.97 3.08
N ARG A 238 2.18 22.17 2.92
CA ARG A 238 2.82 23.45 3.25
C ARG A 238 2.36 24.58 2.32
N ARG A 239 2.07 24.27 1.05
CA ARG A 239 1.57 25.23 0.04
C ARG A 239 0.10 25.60 0.21
N MET A 240 -0.65 24.92 1.07
CA MET A 240 -2.04 25.28 1.38
C MET A 240 -2.10 26.69 1.97
N LYS A 241 -2.62 27.65 1.19
CA LYS A 241 -2.82 29.03 1.61
C LYS A 241 -3.88 29.06 2.71
N ILE A 242 -3.56 29.72 3.82
CA ILE A 242 -4.53 30.08 4.86
C ILE A 242 -5.31 31.25 4.27
N SER A 243 -6.48 31.00 3.70
CA SER A 243 -7.44 32.08 3.45
C SER A 243 -8.02 32.45 4.81
N VAL A 244 -7.52 33.56 5.37
CA VAL A 244 -8.09 34.25 6.54
C VAL A 244 -9.45 34.82 6.15
#